data_AF-A0A3B9AQZ9-F1
#
_entry.id   AF-A0A3B9AQZ9-F1
#
_cell.length_a   1.000
_cell.length_b   1.000
_cell.length_c   1.000
_cell.angle_alpha   90.00
_cell.angle_beta   90.00
_cell.angle_gamma   90.00
#
_symmetry.space_group_name_H-M   'P 1'
#
loop_
_entity.id
_entity.type
_entity.pdbx_description
1 polymer ?
#
loop_
_entity_poly.entity_id
_entity_poly.type
_entity_poly.pdbx_seq_one_letter_code
_entity_poly.pdbx_strand_id
1 'polypeptide(L)'
;MDVESIPIMSDFLKKFKSVFIVEDESTNTAPSTEAEKKAEQSTPPATTTAPVSASGSISDKFLDALATAMERQNQEGFDYFEFRQALKNLSKMSMDEQTRFQSAFAMAQTMGITAAKLAASAQHYLGVLNGEKQHFAEAHAQQIAKLVGNREEEAKNLEVAIQQKEDQIKKLTEEIAQHRLRSEQIRQEISESTVKIEATKGDFEVTFQAVYGQVQEDLHKIQQFLK
;
A
#
# COMPACT_ATOMS: atom_id res chain seq x y z
N MET A 1 17.71 -0.04 43.30
CA MET A 1 18.25 -0.83 42.18
C MET A 1 18.43 0.15 41.05
N ASP A 2 19.60 0.76 41.08
CA ASP A 2 20.05 1.80 40.18
C ASP A 2 20.18 1.23 38.77
N VAL A 3 19.46 1.84 37.83
CA VAL A 3 19.66 1.64 36.40
C VAL A 3 20.87 2.50 36.04
N GLU A 4 22.06 1.96 36.29
CA GLU A 4 23.29 2.54 35.77
C GLU A 4 23.19 2.61 34.25
N SER A 5 23.29 3.84 33.76
CA SER A 5 23.29 4.24 32.36
C SER A 5 24.18 3.32 31.52
N ILE A 6 23.72 2.97 30.31
CA ILE A 6 24.45 2.30 29.25
C ILE A 6 25.37 3.34 28.56
N PRO A 7 26.67 3.47 28.89
CA PRO A 7 27.55 4.48 28.29
C PRO A 7 28.35 3.88 27.12
N ILE A 8 28.55 2.56 27.13
CA ILE A 8 29.45 1.82 26.23
C ILE A 8 28.94 1.84 24.77
N MET A 9 27.62 1.71 24.58
CA MET A 9 27.00 1.63 23.25
C MET A 9 27.16 2.93 22.46
N SER A 10 27.02 4.08 23.11
CA SER A 10 27.15 5.38 22.45
C SER A 10 28.59 5.70 22.06
N ASP A 11 29.55 5.25 22.86
CA ASP A 11 30.97 5.52 22.62
C ASP A 11 31.54 4.63 21.52
N PHE A 12 31.12 3.35 21.44
CA PHE A 12 31.48 2.50 20.29
C PHE A 12 30.89 3.03 18.98
N LEU A 13 29.63 3.46 18.96
CA LEU A 13 29.01 4.02 17.76
C LEU A 13 29.74 5.29 17.27
N LYS A 14 30.12 6.18 18.19
CA LYS A 14 30.93 7.37 17.86
C LYS A 14 32.31 6.99 17.32
N LYS A 15 32.98 6.01 17.93
CA LYS A 15 34.25 5.47 17.41
C LYS A 15 34.07 4.85 16.03
N PHE A 16 33.01 4.07 15.82
CA PHE A 16 32.72 3.41 14.55
C PHE A 16 32.47 4.44 13.45
N LYS A 17 31.58 5.41 13.70
CA LYS A 17 31.36 6.56 12.80
C LYS A 17 32.67 7.27 12.49
N SER A 18 33.46 7.58 13.51
CA SER A 18 34.76 8.22 13.36
C SER A 18 35.72 7.39 12.51
N VAL A 19 35.84 6.08 12.73
CA VAL A 19 36.84 5.23 12.06
C VAL A 19 36.46 4.86 10.62
N PHE A 20 35.16 4.82 10.31
CA PHE A 20 34.65 4.32 9.04
C PHE A 20 33.96 5.37 8.15
N ILE A 21 33.61 6.54 8.70
CA ILE A 21 33.10 7.69 7.93
C ILE A 21 34.19 8.77 7.92
N VAL A 22 34.67 9.12 6.72
CA VAL A 22 35.38 10.37 6.51
C VAL A 22 34.30 11.44 6.38
N GLU A 23 34.28 12.41 7.29
CA GLU A 23 33.48 13.63 7.12
C GLU A 23 34.03 14.39 5.90
N ASP A 24 33.50 14.07 4.72
CA ASP A 24 33.50 15.00 3.60
C ASP A 24 32.45 16.08 3.91
N GLU A 25 32.93 17.20 4.42
CA GLU A 25 32.21 18.46 4.49
C GLU A 25 31.93 18.93 3.05
N SER A 26 30.89 18.39 2.39
CA SER A 26 30.48 18.81 1.04
C SER A 26 29.02 18.47 0.74
N THR A 27 28.11 19.03 1.53
CA THR A 27 26.83 19.53 1.00
C THR A 27 26.55 20.90 1.60
N ASN A 28 27.48 21.83 1.30
CA ASN A 28 27.29 23.24 1.56
C ASN A 28 26.03 23.70 0.82
N THR A 29 25.06 24.14 1.62
CA THR A 29 23.82 24.75 1.18
C THR A 29 24.17 26.14 0.67
N ALA A 30 24.12 26.37 -0.63
CA ALA A 30 24.16 27.71 -1.19
C ALA A 30 22.72 28.18 -1.52
N PRO A 31 22.25 29.30 -0.93
CA PRO A 31 21.02 29.96 -1.31
C PRO A 31 21.27 30.95 -2.46
N SER A 32 20.28 31.20 -3.33
CA SER A 32 19.77 32.54 -3.64
C SER A 32 18.78 32.57 -4.83
N THR A 33 17.66 33.28 -4.58
CA THR A 33 16.85 34.14 -5.48
C THR A 33 16.12 33.59 -6.71
N GLU A 34 14.81 33.40 -6.52
CA GLU A 34 13.66 34.17 -7.07
C GLU A 34 13.74 34.93 -8.41
N ALA A 35 12.59 34.86 -9.11
CA ALA A 35 12.09 35.53 -10.32
C ALA A 35 12.32 34.76 -11.65
N GLU A 36 11.34 34.49 -12.52
CA GLU A 36 10.07 35.17 -12.80
C GLU A 36 9.11 34.28 -13.64
N LYS A 37 7.81 34.62 -13.63
CA LYS A 37 6.65 33.93 -14.24
C LYS A 37 6.61 34.01 -15.79
N LYS A 38 5.99 33.02 -16.48
CA LYS A 38 4.67 33.15 -17.17
C LYS A 38 4.35 32.04 -18.22
N ALA A 39 3.13 31.47 -18.09
CA ALA A 39 2.15 30.89 -19.06
C ALA A 39 2.57 29.73 -20.01
N GLU A 40 2.05 28.52 -19.80
CA GLU A 40 0.85 27.88 -20.43
C GLU A 40 1.21 27.02 -21.64
N GLN A 41 1.00 25.69 -21.57
CA GLN A 41 0.03 24.96 -22.41
C GLN A 41 0.05 23.44 -22.12
N SER A 42 -1.14 22.88 -22.23
CA SER A 42 -1.66 21.57 -21.83
C SER A 42 -1.19 20.40 -22.69
N THR A 43 -0.77 19.30 -22.06
CA THR A 43 -0.98 17.91 -22.54
C THR A 43 -1.02 16.94 -21.34
N PRO A 44 -1.84 15.87 -21.36
CA PRO A 44 -1.92 14.89 -20.28
C PRO A 44 -0.61 14.09 -20.17
N PRO A 45 -0.03 13.85 -18.98
CA PRO A 45 1.12 12.98 -18.88
C PRO A 45 0.67 11.53 -18.99
N ALA A 46 1.04 10.88 -20.09
CA ALA A 46 1.05 9.43 -20.20
C ALA A 46 1.94 8.88 -19.08
N THR A 47 1.36 8.08 -18.19
CA THR A 47 2.05 7.36 -17.12
C THR A 47 3.00 6.34 -17.73
N THR A 48 4.19 6.81 -18.08
CA THR A 48 5.31 5.96 -18.45
C THR A 48 5.99 5.58 -17.14
N THR A 49 5.71 4.38 -16.63
CA THR A 49 6.41 3.81 -15.48
C THR A 49 7.85 3.49 -15.90
N ALA A 50 8.72 4.49 -15.87
CA ALA A 50 10.16 4.28 -15.92
C ALA A 50 10.60 3.57 -14.63
N PRO A 51 11.52 2.58 -14.71
CA PRO A 51 12.06 1.95 -13.52
C PRO A 51 12.94 2.99 -12.81
N VAL A 52 12.46 3.50 -11.68
CA VAL A 52 13.27 4.33 -10.79
C VAL A 52 14.35 3.45 -10.18
N SER A 53 15.55 3.49 -10.75
CA SER A 53 16.74 3.00 -10.07
C SER A 53 17.00 3.90 -8.86
N ALA A 54 16.56 3.46 -7.68
CA ALA A 54 16.83 4.15 -6.44
C ALA A 54 18.35 4.08 -6.16
N SER A 55 19.03 5.22 -6.27
CA SER A 55 20.42 5.35 -5.82
C SER A 55 20.46 5.30 -4.29
N GLY A 56 21.35 4.48 -3.73
CA GLY A 56 21.53 4.39 -2.27
C GLY A 56 22.39 5.53 -1.74
N SER A 57 22.04 6.05 -0.56
CA SER A 57 22.87 6.96 0.23
C SER A 57 23.28 6.30 1.54
N ILE A 58 24.38 6.74 2.13
CA ILE A 58 24.73 6.34 3.50
C ILE A 58 23.63 6.86 4.43
N SER A 59 23.00 5.95 5.16
CA SER A 59 21.94 6.26 6.12
C SER A 59 22.47 6.04 7.52
N ASP A 60 22.30 7.04 8.39
CA ASP A 60 22.65 6.94 9.81
C ASP A 60 22.01 5.72 10.49
N LYS A 61 20.81 5.33 10.08
CA LYS A 61 20.10 4.17 10.61
C LYS A 61 20.79 2.85 10.26
N PHE A 62 21.20 2.68 8.99
CA PHE A 62 21.91 1.46 8.58
C PHE A 62 23.30 1.43 9.16
N LEU A 63 23.92 2.59 9.32
CA LEU A 63 25.22 2.69 9.94
C LEU A 63 25.19 2.36 11.43
N ASP A 64 24.16 2.79 12.15
CA ASP A 64 23.89 2.41 13.54
C ASP A 64 23.60 0.91 13.68
N ALA A 65 22.82 0.33 12.76
CA ALA A 65 22.56 -1.10 12.73
C ALA A 65 23.84 -1.93 12.54
N LEU A 66 24.67 -1.57 11.56
CA LEU A 66 25.95 -2.24 11.30
C LEU A 66 26.94 -2.06 12.46
N ALA A 67 27.02 -0.86 13.05
CA ALA A 67 27.84 -0.60 14.22
C ALA A 67 27.39 -1.45 15.42
N THR A 68 26.08 -1.56 15.65
CA THR A 68 25.51 -2.39 16.72
C THR A 68 25.81 -3.87 16.50
N ALA A 69 25.71 -4.37 15.26
CA ALA A 69 26.05 -5.75 14.93
C ALA A 69 27.52 -6.06 15.18
N MET A 70 28.41 -5.13 14.82
CA MET A 70 29.85 -5.27 15.08
C MET A 70 30.20 -5.19 16.57
N GLU A 71 29.57 -4.29 17.34
CA GLU A 71 29.81 -4.16 18.78
C GLU A 71 29.42 -5.42 19.55
N ARG A 72 28.26 -6.02 19.21
CA ARG A 72 27.81 -7.27 19.84
C ARG A 72 28.79 -8.42 19.66
N GLN A 73 29.62 -8.33 18.64
CA GLN A 73 30.54 -9.37 18.23
C GLN A 73 32.02 -8.95 18.40
N ASN A 74 32.22 -7.85 19.15
CA ASN A 74 33.50 -7.25 19.47
C ASN A 74 34.36 -8.21 20.30
N GLN A 75 35.66 -8.25 20.01
CA GLN A 75 36.59 -9.20 20.64
C GLN A 75 37.32 -8.51 21.81
N GLU A 76 37.53 -9.24 22.92
CA GLU A 76 38.27 -8.69 24.04
C GLU A 76 39.76 -8.45 23.70
N GLY A 77 40.25 -7.27 24.07
CA GLY A 77 41.65 -6.86 23.89
C GLY A 77 41.89 -6.04 22.62
N PHE A 78 43.15 -5.94 22.20
CA PHE A 78 43.50 -5.20 21.00
C PHE A 78 43.20 -6.02 19.73
N ASP A 79 42.35 -5.47 18.86
CA ASP A 79 41.82 -6.14 17.68
C ASP A 79 41.82 -5.23 16.43
N TYR A 80 41.12 -5.62 15.36
CA TYR A 80 41.03 -4.83 14.13
C TYR A 80 40.42 -3.43 14.35
N PHE A 81 39.47 -3.27 15.27
CA PHE A 81 38.83 -1.99 15.51
C PHE A 81 39.79 -1.01 16.19
N GLU A 82 40.48 -1.47 17.23
CA GLU A 82 41.52 -0.67 17.91
C GLU A 82 42.72 -0.39 16.99
N PHE A 83 43.06 -1.33 16.11
CA PHE A 83 44.07 -1.12 15.07
C PHE A 83 43.66 -0.01 14.08
N ARG A 84 42.43 -0.03 13.58
CA ARG A 84 41.89 1.03 12.70
C ARG A 84 41.82 2.38 13.42
N GLN A 85 41.48 2.39 14.71
CA GLN A 85 41.49 3.60 15.52
C GLN A 85 42.91 4.16 15.69
N ALA A 86 43.92 3.31 15.89
CA ALA A 86 45.32 3.71 15.91
C ALA A 86 45.74 4.31 14.56
N LEU A 87 45.40 3.66 13.44
CA LEU A 87 45.69 4.18 12.09
C LEU A 87 45.07 5.57 11.84
N LYS A 88 43.82 5.79 12.27
CA LYS A 88 43.17 7.10 12.18
C LYS A 88 43.87 8.16 13.05
N ASN A 89 44.40 7.79 14.21
CA ASN A 89 45.15 8.72 15.04
C ASN A 89 46.51 9.06 14.42
N LEU A 90 47.21 8.07 13.85
CA LEU A 90 48.48 8.26 13.16
C LEU A 90 48.31 9.02 11.83
N SER A 91 47.15 8.99 11.19
CA SER A 91 46.91 9.76 9.95
C SER A 91 46.88 11.27 10.18
N LYS A 92 46.78 11.73 11.44
CA LYS A 92 46.93 13.14 11.81
C LYS A 92 48.40 13.59 11.76
N MET A 93 49.34 12.65 11.76
CA MET A 93 50.76 12.91 11.55
C MET A 93 51.05 12.73 10.06
N SER A 94 51.79 13.65 9.43
CA SER A 94 52.14 13.63 8.00
C SER A 94 53.13 12.50 7.68
N MET A 95 52.67 11.26 7.78
CA MET A 95 53.41 10.03 7.47
C MET A 95 52.72 9.30 6.33
N ASP A 96 53.48 8.59 5.51
CA ASP A 96 52.93 7.73 4.45
C ASP A 96 52.18 6.51 5.04
N GLU A 97 51.31 5.91 4.23
CA GLU A 97 50.43 4.83 4.68
C GLU A 97 51.19 3.60 5.19
N GLN A 98 52.26 3.21 4.52
CA GLN A 98 53.06 2.06 4.91
C GLN A 98 53.70 2.28 6.28
N THR A 99 54.32 3.44 6.51
CA THR A 99 54.89 3.81 7.81
C THR A 99 53.83 3.84 8.91
N ARG A 100 52.62 4.35 8.63
CA ARG A 100 51.51 4.34 9.60
C ARG A 100 51.05 2.93 9.98
N PHE A 101 50.91 2.04 9.00
CA PHE A 101 50.53 0.65 9.24
C PHE A 101 51.60 -0.11 10.04
N GLN A 102 52.88 0.07 9.70
CA GLN A 102 53.98 -0.53 10.45
C GLN A 102 54.06 0.00 11.88
N SER A 103 53.86 1.31 12.08
CA SER A 103 53.90 1.95 13.40
C SER A 103 52.74 1.50 14.29
N ALA A 104 51.51 1.47 13.77
CA ALA A 104 50.36 0.96 14.50
C ALA A 104 50.50 -0.55 14.82
N PHE A 105 51.08 -1.32 13.91
CA PHE A 105 51.32 -2.75 14.13
C PHE A 105 52.41 -3.01 15.16
N ALA A 106 53.48 -2.20 15.18
CA ALA A 106 54.52 -2.28 16.21
C ALA A 106 53.92 -2.06 17.61
N MET A 107 53.00 -1.09 17.77
CA MET A 107 52.25 -0.91 19.03
C MET A 107 51.41 -2.16 19.37
N ALA A 108 50.68 -2.71 18.41
CA ALA A 108 49.90 -3.94 18.61
C ALA A 108 50.77 -5.14 19.03
N GLN A 109 51.97 -5.27 18.46
CA GLN A 109 52.93 -6.31 18.82
C GLN A 109 53.42 -6.18 20.28
N THR A 110 53.63 -4.97 20.79
CA THR A 110 53.96 -4.76 22.22
C THR A 110 52.83 -5.21 23.15
N MET A 111 51.59 -5.26 22.65
CA MET A 111 50.41 -5.80 23.34
C MET A 111 50.18 -7.30 23.08
N GLY A 112 51.13 -7.99 22.46
CA GLY A 112 51.06 -9.44 22.20
C GLY A 112 50.21 -9.84 20.99
N ILE A 113 49.87 -8.90 20.10
CA ILE A 113 49.11 -9.19 18.88
C ILE A 113 50.03 -9.55 17.72
N THR A 114 49.74 -10.67 17.06
CA THR A 114 50.41 -11.08 15.82
C THR A 114 49.65 -10.62 14.59
N ALA A 115 50.31 -10.52 13.45
CA ALA A 115 49.66 -10.18 12.18
C ALA A 115 48.53 -11.16 11.83
N ALA A 116 48.74 -12.47 12.11
CA ALA A 116 47.74 -13.50 11.90
C ALA A 116 46.49 -13.30 12.78
N LYS A 117 46.67 -12.94 14.06
CA LYS A 117 45.55 -12.65 14.98
C LYS A 117 44.78 -11.40 14.55
N LEU A 118 45.50 -10.36 14.12
CA LEU A 118 44.88 -9.14 13.60
C LEU A 118 44.08 -9.41 12.31
N ALA A 119 44.64 -10.16 11.36
CA ALA A 119 43.94 -10.57 10.14
C ALA A 119 42.72 -11.44 10.45
N ALA A 120 42.82 -12.37 11.40
CA ALA A 120 41.69 -13.19 11.85
C ALA A 120 40.56 -12.33 12.46
N SER A 121 40.90 -11.31 13.25
CA SER A 121 39.91 -10.37 13.79
C SER A 121 39.21 -9.56 12.69
N ALA A 122 39.94 -9.13 11.65
CA ALA A 122 39.33 -8.44 10.49
C ALA A 122 38.40 -9.37 9.70
N GLN A 123 38.83 -10.61 9.46
CA GLN A 123 38.04 -11.64 8.79
C GLN A 123 36.73 -11.93 9.56
N HIS A 124 36.80 -11.97 10.88
CA HIS A 124 35.66 -12.14 11.76
C HIS A 124 34.63 -11.03 11.58
N TYR A 125 35.04 -9.76 11.61
CA TYR A 125 34.14 -8.63 11.35
C TYR A 125 33.55 -8.61 9.95
N LEU A 126 34.30 -9.03 8.92
CA LEU A 126 33.74 -9.24 7.58
C LEU A 126 32.65 -10.31 7.56
N GLY A 127 32.84 -11.39 8.34
CA GLY A 127 31.81 -12.41 8.55
C GLY A 127 30.54 -11.83 9.17
N VAL A 128 30.67 -11.00 10.19
CA VAL A 128 29.54 -10.31 10.86
C VAL A 128 28.78 -9.41 9.88
N LEU A 129 29.50 -8.58 9.11
CA LEU A 129 28.89 -7.70 8.12
C LEU A 129 28.17 -8.47 7.01
N ASN A 130 28.74 -9.60 6.57
CA ASN A 130 28.10 -10.47 5.59
C ASN A 130 26.84 -11.14 6.15
N GLY A 131 26.87 -11.57 7.42
CA GLY A 131 25.69 -12.09 8.11
C GLY A 131 24.58 -11.06 8.23
N GLU A 132 24.90 -9.83 8.63
CA GLU A 132 23.93 -8.72 8.73
C GLU A 132 23.35 -8.37 7.35
N LYS A 133 24.17 -8.39 6.30
CA LYS A 133 23.70 -8.21 4.91
C LYS A 133 22.70 -9.29 4.50
N GLN A 134 22.95 -10.56 4.85
CA GLN A 134 22.04 -11.67 4.56
C GLN A 134 20.72 -11.52 5.33
N HIS A 135 20.80 -11.25 6.64
CA HIS A 135 19.63 -11.00 7.47
C HIS A 135 18.79 -9.84 6.93
N PHE A 136 19.43 -8.75 6.49
CA PHE A 136 18.72 -7.62 5.89
C PHE A 136 18.03 -8.03 4.58
N ALA A 137 18.69 -8.79 3.72
CA ALA A 137 18.11 -9.27 2.46
C ALA A 137 16.88 -10.17 2.71
N GLU A 138 16.95 -11.05 3.70
CA GLU A 138 15.84 -11.91 4.10
C GLU A 138 14.67 -11.09 4.66
N ALA A 139 14.94 -10.17 5.58
CA ALA A 139 13.91 -9.27 6.13
C ALA A 139 13.24 -8.42 5.03
N HIS A 140 14.03 -7.93 4.08
CA HIS A 140 13.53 -7.18 2.94
C HIS A 140 12.66 -8.06 2.02
N ALA A 141 13.09 -9.29 1.71
CA ALA A 141 12.30 -10.24 0.93
C ALA A 141 10.97 -10.59 1.63
N GLN A 142 10.99 -10.82 2.95
CA GLN A 142 9.79 -11.05 3.75
C GLN A 142 8.84 -9.85 3.73
N GLN A 143 9.38 -8.63 3.83
CA GLN A 143 8.58 -7.40 3.79
C GLN A 143 7.94 -7.22 2.41
N ILE A 144 8.66 -7.49 1.32
CA ILE A 144 8.09 -7.50 -0.03
C ILE A 144 6.99 -8.55 -0.12
N ALA A 145 7.27 -9.80 0.26
CA ALA A 145 6.30 -10.88 0.18
C ALA A 145 5.01 -10.56 0.95
N LYS A 146 5.13 -9.98 2.15
CA LYS A 146 3.98 -9.56 2.95
C LYS A 146 3.20 -8.42 2.31
N LEU A 147 3.87 -7.36 1.87
CA LEU A 147 3.18 -6.18 1.33
C LEU A 147 2.57 -6.46 -0.05
N VAL A 148 3.34 -7.09 -0.94
CA VAL A 148 2.91 -7.38 -2.31
C VAL A 148 1.94 -8.55 -2.32
N GLY A 149 2.22 -9.63 -1.59
CA GLY A 149 1.34 -10.80 -1.52
C GLY A 149 -0.04 -10.46 -0.97
N ASN A 150 -0.11 -9.69 0.13
CA ASN A 150 -1.40 -9.25 0.68
C ASN A 150 -2.18 -8.37 -0.29
N ARG A 151 -1.49 -7.48 -1.03
CA ARG A 151 -2.10 -6.61 -2.03
C ARG A 151 -2.61 -7.39 -3.24
N GLU A 152 -1.88 -8.40 -3.67
CA GLU A 152 -2.26 -9.28 -4.78
C GLU A 152 -3.48 -10.14 -4.40
N GLU A 153 -3.53 -10.65 -3.16
CA GLU A 153 -4.70 -11.36 -2.64
C GLU A 153 -5.92 -10.46 -2.51
N GLU A 154 -5.75 -9.23 -2.00
CA GLU A 154 -6.82 -8.23 -1.94
C GLU A 154 -7.36 -7.89 -3.34
N ALA A 155 -6.48 -7.65 -4.31
CA ALA A 155 -6.87 -7.38 -5.69
C ALA A 155 -7.67 -8.55 -6.30
N LYS A 156 -7.21 -9.80 -6.09
CA LYS A 156 -7.93 -10.99 -6.56
C LYS A 156 -9.31 -11.12 -5.91
N ASN A 157 -9.42 -10.85 -4.61
CA ASN A 157 -10.70 -10.90 -3.90
C ASN A 157 -11.67 -9.83 -4.42
N LEU A 158 -11.18 -8.63 -4.72
CA LEU A 158 -11.96 -7.57 -5.35
C LEU A 158 -12.43 -7.97 -6.75
N GLU A 159 -11.57 -8.57 -7.57
CA GLU A 159 -11.92 -9.07 -8.92
C GLU A 159 -13.08 -10.09 -8.86
N VAL A 160 -13.00 -11.05 -7.93
CA VAL A 160 -14.08 -12.03 -7.71
C VAL A 160 -15.37 -11.35 -7.24
N ALA A 161 -15.28 -10.37 -6.34
CA ALA A 161 -16.45 -9.63 -5.87
C ALA A 161 -17.09 -8.77 -6.97
N ILE A 162 -16.29 -8.21 -7.88
CA ILE A 162 -16.76 -7.48 -9.06
C ILE A 162 -17.55 -8.44 -9.96
N GLN A 163 -16.98 -9.58 -10.33
CA GLN A 163 -17.65 -10.56 -11.19
C GLN A 163 -18.99 -11.03 -10.61
N GLN A 164 -19.03 -11.33 -9.31
CA GLN A 164 -20.26 -11.73 -8.63
C GLN A 164 -21.33 -10.62 -8.66
N LYS A 165 -20.93 -9.36 -8.51
CA LYS A 165 -21.85 -8.21 -8.58
C LYS A 165 -22.34 -7.97 -10.00
N GLU A 166 -21.49 -8.15 -11.01
CA GLU A 166 -21.90 -8.08 -12.42
C GLU A 166 -22.96 -9.15 -12.75
N ASP A 167 -22.77 -10.38 -12.28
CA ASP A 167 -23.76 -11.45 -12.44
C ASP A 167 -25.08 -11.12 -11.75
N GLN A 168 -25.02 -10.53 -10.54
CA GLN A 168 -26.21 -10.05 -9.83
C GLN A 168 -26.92 -8.93 -10.59
N ILE A 169 -26.19 -7.96 -11.13
CA ILE A 169 -26.76 -6.88 -11.95
C ILE A 169 -27.47 -7.45 -13.17
N LYS A 170 -26.86 -8.43 -13.84
CA LYS A 170 -27.46 -9.09 -15.00
C LYS A 170 -28.78 -9.77 -14.64
N LYS A 171 -28.79 -10.55 -13.55
CA LYS A 171 -30.00 -11.22 -13.05
C LYS A 171 -31.11 -10.22 -12.68
N LEU A 172 -30.77 -9.19 -11.91
CA LEU A 172 -31.73 -8.15 -11.51
C LEU A 172 -32.29 -7.40 -12.72
N THR A 173 -31.48 -7.17 -13.76
CA THR A 173 -31.93 -6.54 -15.00
C THR A 173 -32.95 -7.40 -15.74
N GLU A 174 -32.72 -8.71 -15.79
CA GLU A 174 -33.65 -9.67 -16.38
C GLU A 174 -34.97 -9.75 -15.61
N GLU A 175 -34.91 -9.81 -14.27
CA GLU A 175 -36.10 -9.78 -13.40
C GLU A 175 -36.90 -8.48 -13.56
N ILE A 176 -36.23 -7.32 -13.63
CA ILE A 176 -36.87 -6.03 -13.90
C ILE A 176 -37.60 -6.05 -15.25
N ALA A 177 -36.99 -6.61 -16.30
CA ALA A 177 -37.61 -6.71 -17.61
C ALA A 177 -38.87 -7.60 -17.58
N GLN A 178 -38.81 -8.75 -16.91
CA GLN A 178 -39.95 -9.66 -16.74
C GLN A 178 -41.10 -8.98 -15.97
N HIS A 179 -40.80 -8.29 -14.87
CA HIS A 179 -41.81 -7.59 -14.07
C HIS A 179 -42.47 -6.44 -14.84
N ARG A 180 -41.72 -5.71 -15.67
CA ARG A 180 -42.29 -4.67 -16.55
C ARG A 180 -43.28 -5.25 -17.54
N LEU A 181 -42.90 -6.33 -18.23
CA LEU A 181 -43.80 -7.01 -19.17
C LEU A 181 -45.08 -7.51 -18.49
N ARG A 182 -44.95 -8.13 -17.31
CA ARG A 182 -46.12 -8.60 -16.57
C ARG A 182 -47.01 -7.46 -16.09
N SER A 183 -46.44 -6.33 -15.68
CA SER A 183 -47.19 -5.14 -15.30
C SER A 183 -48.01 -4.58 -16.46
N GLU A 184 -47.44 -4.53 -17.66
CA GLU A 184 -48.14 -4.09 -18.87
C GLU A 184 -49.30 -5.04 -19.23
N GLN A 185 -49.08 -6.35 -19.18
CA GLN A 185 -50.14 -7.34 -19.39
C GLN A 185 -51.30 -7.17 -18.40
N ILE A 186 -50.99 -7.05 -17.11
CA ILE A 186 -52.02 -6.86 -16.07
C ILE A 186 -52.81 -5.56 -16.33
N ARG A 187 -52.16 -4.48 -16.76
CA ARG A 187 -52.86 -3.22 -17.10
C ARG A 187 -53.81 -3.39 -18.28
N GLN A 188 -53.41 -4.17 -19.30
CA GLN A 188 -54.30 -4.49 -20.42
C GLN A 188 -55.49 -5.35 -19.97
N GLU A 189 -55.24 -6.41 -19.19
CA GLU A 189 -56.28 -7.28 -18.63
C GLU A 189 -57.29 -6.48 -17.78
N ILE A 190 -56.82 -5.52 -16.96
CA ILE A 190 -57.66 -4.61 -16.18
C ILE A 190 -58.51 -3.75 -17.11
N SER A 191 -57.91 -3.10 -18.12
CA SER A 191 -58.63 -2.23 -19.05
C SER A 191 -59.73 -2.98 -19.80
N GLU A 192 -59.42 -4.17 -20.32
CA GLU A 192 -60.40 -5.02 -21.01
C GLU A 192 -61.54 -5.44 -20.08
N SER A 193 -61.21 -5.82 -18.84
CA SER A 193 -62.21 -6.20 -17.85
C SER A 193 -63.11 -5.03 -17.48
N THR A 194 -62.56 -3.83 -17.29
CA THR A 194 -63.32 -2.61 -17.03
C THR A 194 -64.29 -2.30 -18.17
N VAL A 195 -63.85 -2.39 -19.43
CA VAL A 195 -64.72 -2.16 -20.59
C VAL A 195 -65.86 -3.17 -20.62
N LYS A 196 -65.60 -4.46 -20.37
CA LYS A 196 -66.65 -5.50 -20.32
C LYS A 196 -67.66 -5.27 -19.20
N ILE A 197 -67.19 -4.88 -18.02
CA ILE A 197 -68.05 -4.57 -16.87
C ILE A 197 -68.98 -3.40 -17.20
N GLU A 198 -68.45 -2.32 -17.77
CA GLU A 198 -69.29 -1.15 -18.10
C GLU A 198 -70.23 -1.40 -19.28
N ALA A 199 -69.82 -2.22 -20.26
CA ALA A 199 -70.72 -2.67 -21.32
C ALA A 199 -71.89 -3.48 -20.72
N THR A 200 -71.60 -4.44 -19.84
CA THR A 200 -72.64 -5.27 -19.18
C THR A 200 -73.60 -4.41 -18.37
N LYS A 201 -73.09 -3.41 -17.65
CA LYS A 201 -73.91 -2.44 -16.91
C LYS A 201 -74.80 -1.62 -17.85
N GLY A 202 -74.24 -1.11 -18.95
CA GLY A 202 -74.99 -0.37 -19.96
C GLY A 202 -76.10 -1.22 -20.59
N ASP A 203 -75.78 -2.45 -20.98
CA ASP A 203 -76.73 -3.41 -21.56
C ASP A 203 -77.88 -3.71 -20.58
N PHE A 204 -77.56 -3.90 -19.30
CA PHE A 204 -78.56 -4.10 -18.26
C PHE A 204 -79.48 -2.88 -18.10
N GLU A 205 -78.93 -1.68 -17.99
CA GLU A 205 -79.72 -0.45 -17.80
C GLU A 205 -80.65 -0.20 -18.99
N VAL A 206 -80.15 -0.34 -20.22
CA VAL A 206 -80.95 -0.20 -21.44
C VAL A 206 -82.08 -1.24 -21.47
N THR A 207 -81.77 -2.50 -21.15
CA THR A 207 -82.77 -3.58 -21.10
C THR A 207 -83.82 -3.33 -20.02
N PHE A 208 -83.39 -2.87 -18.84
CA PHE A 208 -84.27 -2.52 -17.73
C PHE A 208 -85.25 -1.40 -18.12
N GLN A 209 -84.75 -0.30 -18.70
CA GLN A 209 -85.58 0.83 -19.14
C GLN A 209 -86.60 0.40 -20.20
N ALA A 210 -86.20 -0.44 -21.15
CA ALA A 210 -87.11 -0.97 -22.18
C ALA A 210 -88.24 -1.81 -21.57
N VAL A 211 -87.91 -2.75 -20.67
CA VAL A 211 -88.91 -3.60 -19.99
C VAL A 211 -89.81 -2.76 -19.09
N TYR A 212 -89.23 -1.84 -18.32
CA TYR A 212 -89.98 -0.95 -17.44
C TYR A 212 -90.97 -0.08 -18.22
N GLY A 213 -90.53 0.53 -19.32
CA GLY A 213 -91.38 1.34 -20.19
C GLY A 213 -92.53 0.54 -20.80
N GLN A 214 -92.26 -0.68 -21.26
CA GLN A 214 -93.28 -1.58 -21.79
C GLN A 214 -94.35 -1.91 -20.73
N VAL A 215 -93.93 -2.29 -19.52
CA VAL A 215 -94.85 -2.59 -18.41
C VAL A 215 -95.67 -1.35 -18.02
N GLN A 216 -95.06 -0.17 -18.03
CA GLN A 216 -95.76 1.08 -17.74
C GLN A 216 -96.81 1.42 -18.81
N GLU A 217 -96.48 1.23 -20.08
CA GLU A 217 -97.41 1.46 -21.18
C GLU A 217 -98.56 0.45 -21.17
N ASP A 218 -98.28 -0.81 -20.90
CA ASP A 218 -99.29 -1.87 -20.75
C ASP A 218 -100.20 -1.59 -19.56
N LEU A 219 -99.66 -1.12 -18.42
CA LEU A 219 -100.45 -0.68 -17.27
C LEU A 219 -101.43 0.45 -17.65
N HIS A 220 -100.97 1.43 -18.42
CA HIS A 220 -101.82 2.53 -18.89
C HIS A 220 -102.94 2.02 -19.80
N LYS A 221 -102.62 1.12 -20.75
CA LYS A 221 -103.61 0.48 -21.63
C LYS A 221 -104.64 -0.33 -20.84
N ILE A 222 -104.23 -1.10 -19.83
CA ILE A 222 -105.12 -1.84 -18.94
C ILE A 222 -106.10 -0.88 -18.25
N GLN A 223 -105.60 0.21 -17.66
CA GLN A 223 -106.43 1.20 -16.99
C GLN A 223 -107.41 1.94 -17.92
N GLN A 224 -107.06 2.06 -19.21
CA GLN A 224 -107.87 2.75 -20.21
C GLN A 224 -108.95 1.85 -20.84
N PHE A 225 -108.62 0.60 -21.18
CA PHE A 225 -109.50 -0.27 -21.97
C PHE A 225 -110.29 -1.31 -21.16
N LEU A 226 -109.87 -1.63 -19.93
CA LEU A 226 -110.50 -2.64 -19.08
C LEU A 226 -111.32 -2.01 -17.93
N LYS A 227 -111.92 -0.84 -18.17
CA LYS A 227 -112.92 -0.22 -17.29
C LYS A 227 -114.34 -0.63 -17.65
#